data_AF-A0A239I9U1-F1
#
_entry.id   AF-A0A239I9U1-F1
#
_cell.length_a   1.000
_cell.length_b   1.000
_cell.length_c   1.000
_cell.angle_alpha   90.00
_cell.angle_beta   90.00
_cell.angle_gamma   90.00
#
_symmetry.space_group_name_H-M   'P 1'
#
loop_
_entity.id
_entity.type
_entity.pdbx_description
1 polymer ?
#
loop_
_entity_poly.entity_id
_entity_poly.type
_entity_poly.pdbx_seq_one_letter_code
_entity_poly.pdbx_strand_id
1 'polypeptide(L)'
;MDLLKDSDRRTTSVQWPDEVDAHLDLLVRLAANEGILISRAQMLSALVADANLNRTVVAKIARRYLSQLKAGDLVRAAPPDDVLPAVRHRGRQRTPRA
;
A
#
# COMPACT_ATOMS: atom_id res chain seq x y z
N MET A 1 -1.11 21.20 -16.55
CA MET A 1 -0.89 19.74 -16.60
C MET A 1 -1.71 19.15 -15.47
N ASP A 2 -2.62 18.24 -15.77
CA ASP A 2 -3.42 17.56 -14.74
C ASP A 2 -2.60 16.41 -14.15
N LEU A 3 -2.58 16.32 -12.82
CA LEU A 3 -1.87 15.26 -12.11
C LEU A 3 -2.72 13.99 -12.12
N LEU A 4 -2.10 12.81 -12.21
CA LEU A 4 -2.82 11.51 -12.18
C LEU A 4 -3.68 11.35 -10.91
N LYS A 5 -3.26 11.96 -9.80
CA LYS A 5 -4.03 11.96 -8.55
C LYS A 5 -5.38 12.69 -8.68
N ASP A 6 -5.55 13.55 -9.67
CA ASP A 6 -6.73 14.39 -9.89
C ASP A 6 -7.61 13.88 -11.06
N SER A 7 -7.25 12.75 -11.69
CA SER A 7 -8.02 12.12 -12.78
C SER A 7 -9.30 11.41 -12.30
N ASP A 8 -10.21 11.13 -13.23
CA ASP A 8 -11.44 10.36 -12.99
C ASP A 8 -11.14 9.01 -12.31
N ARG A 9 -11.88 8.72 -11.24
CA ARG A 9 -11.62 7.56 -10.38
C ARG A 9 -12.71 6.51 -10.51
N ARG A 10 -12.30 5.24 -10.54
CA ARG A 10 -13.19 4.08 -10.37
C ARG A 10 -12.94 3.44 -9.01
N THR A 11 -14.01 3.01 -8.34
CA THR A 11 -13.91 2.28 -7.08
C THR A 11 -13.69 0.79 -7.36
N THR A 12 -12.70 0.19 -6.70
CA THR A 12 -12.44 -1.25 -6.74
C THR A 12 -12.40 -1.77 -5.31
N SER A 13 -13.10 -2.88 -5.06
CA SER A 13 -13.00 -3.62 -3.80
C SER A 13 -12.06 -4.81 -4.01
N VAL A 14 -11.03 -4.93 -3.19
CA VAL A 14 -10.04 -6.01 -3.29
C VAL A 14 -9.89 -6.68 -1.93
N GLN A 15 -9.89 -8.02 -1.92
CA GLN A 15 -9.61 -8.83 -0.74
C GLN A 15 -8.15 -9.29 -0.78
N TRP A 16 -7.44 -9.10 0.33
CA TRP A 16 -6.03 -9.48 0.48
C TRP A 16 -5.82 -10.35 1.71
N PRO A 17 -4.73 -11.14 1.73
CA PRO A 17 -4.22 -11.68 2.99
C PRO A 17 -3.85 -10.56 3.96
N ASP A 18 -4.10 -10.76 5.25
CA ASP A 18 -3.85 -9.76 6.30
C ASP A 18 -2.41 -9.22 6.29
N GLU A 19 -1.44 -10.07 5.97
CA GLU A 19 -0.03 -9.67 5.89
C GLU A 19 0.25 -8.69 4.75
N VAL A 20 -0.43 -8.84 3.62
CA VAL A 20 -0.31 -7.91 2.49
C VAL A 20 -0.95 -6.58 2.86
N ASP A 21 -2.06 -6.61 3.58
CA ASP A 21 -2.75 -5.42 4.10
C ASP A 21 -1.86 -4.63 5.06
N ALA A 22 -1.27 -5.31 6.04
CA ALA A 22 -0.33 -4.72 6.99
C ALA A 22 0.92 -4.18 6.30
N HIS A 23 1.41 -4.86 5.25
CA HIS A 23 2.54 -4.39 4.48
C HIS A 23 2.23 -3.10 3.71
N LEU A 24 1.01 -2.93 3.20
CA LEU A 24 0.58 -1.66 2.59
C LEU A 24 0.60 -0.52 3.61
N ASP A 25 0.14 -0.77 4.83
CA ASP A 25 0.21 0.24 5.89
C ASP A 25 1.65 0.65 6.17
N LEU A 26 2.58 -0.31 6.21
CA LEU A 26 4.00 -0.03 6.39
C LEU A 26 4.57 0.86 5.26
N LEU A 27 4.20 0.62 4.00
CA LEU A 27 4.58 1.49 2.88
C LEU A 27 4.07 2.93 3.07
N VAL A 28 2.83 3.09 3.54
CA VAL A 28 2.28 4.42 3.86
C VAL A 28 3.06 5.09 5.00
N ARG A 29 3.45 4.33 6.04
CA ARG A 29 4.28 4.87 7.13
C ARG A 29 5.66 5.31 6.64
N LEU A 30 6.30 4.51 5.78
CA LEU A 30 7.60 4.85 5.20
C LEU A 30 7.53 6.15 4.39
N ALA A 31 6.49 6.34 3.57
CA ALA A 31 6.30 7.59 2.85
C ALA A 31 6.08 8.77 3.81
N ALA A 32 5.33 8.57 4.90
CA ALA A 32 5.10 9.60 5.90
C ALA A 32 6.40 10.04 6.61
N ASN A 33 7.37 9.15 6.79
CA ASN A 33 8.69 9.48 7.37
C ASN A 33 9.50 10.42 6.50
N GLU A 34 9.32 10.33 5.19
CA GLU A 34 9.88 11.25 4.20
C GLU A 34 9.03 12.53 4.03
N GLY A 35 8.06 12.76 4.92
CA GLY A 35 7.16 13.92 4.88
C GLY A 35 6.06 13.83 3.83
N ILE A 36 5.89 12.70 3.16
CA ILE A 36 4.88 12.50 2.11
C ILE A 36 3.62 11.89 2.73
N LEU A 37 2.59 12.73 2.92
CA LEU A 37 1.27 12.27 3.36
C LEU A 37 0.49 11.67 2.19
N ILE A 38 0.35 10.34 2.19
CA ILE A 38 -0.36 9.59 1.15
C ILE A 38 -1.37 8.62 1.77
N SER A 39 -2.57 8.52 1.19
CA SER A 39 -3.56 7.52 1.62
C SER A 39 -3.21 6.13 1.07
N ARG A 40 -3.78 5.08 1.67
CA ARG A 40 -3.62 3.68 1.21
C ARG A 40 -3.97 3.50 -0.27
N ALA A 41 -5.10 4.07 -0.70
CA ALA A 41 -5.52 3.99 -2.10
C ALA A 41 -4.53 4.69 -3.04
N GLN A 42 -3.99 5.85 -2.64
CA GLN A 42 -2.98 6.55 -3.43
C GLN A 42 -1.64 5.81 -3.45
N MET A 43 -1.25 5.16 -2.34
CA MET A 43 -0.06 4.32 -2.31
C MET A 43 -0.21 3.13 -3.27
N LEU A 44 -1.36 2.45 -3.25
CA LEU A 44 -1.64 1.37 -4.20
C LEU A 44 -1.59 1.89 -5.65
N SER A 45 -2.22 3.02 -5.94
CA SER A 45 -2.16 3.64 -7.27
C SER A 45 -0.73 3.99 -7.68
N ALA A 46 0.10 4.47 -6.75
CA ALA A 46 1.51 4.78 -7.01
C ALA A 46 2.31 3.52 -7.34
N LEU A 47 2.12 2.43 -6.58
CA LEU A 47 2.77 1.14 -6.86
C LEU A 47 2.39 0.58 -8.23
N VAL A 48 1.11 0.69 -8.61
CA VAL A 48 0.63 0.24 -9.92
C VAL A 48 1.15 1.14 -11.04
N ALA A 49 1.23 2.45 -10.82
CA ALA A 49 1.76 3.40 -11.79
C ALA A 49 3.28 3.26 -12.01
N ASP A 50 4.04 2.87 -10.98
CA ASP A 50 5.48 2.63 -11.03
C ASP A 50 5.84 1.22 -11.55
N ALA A 51 4.87 0.30 -11.60
CA ALA A 51 5.12 -1.08 -11.98
C ALA A 51 5.79 -1.20 -13.37
N ASN A 52 6.91 -1.92 -13.42
CA ASN A 52 7.64 -2.15 -14.66
C ASN A 52 6.80 -3.01 -15.63
N LEU A 53 6.54 -2.49 -16.84
CA LEU A 53 5.72 -3.15 -17.87
C LEU A 53 6.46 -4.24 -18.67
N ASN A 54 7.68 -4.61 -18.26
CA ASN A 54 8.41 -5.73 -18.86
C ASN A 54 7.72 -7.06 -18.52
N ARG A 55 7.32 -7.81 -19.56
CA ARG A 55 6.62 -9.10 -19.45
C ARG A 55 7.28 -10.08 -18.47
N THR A 56 8.61 -10.20 -18.53
CA THR A 56 9.36 -11.14 -17.68
C THR A 56 9.36 -10.70 -16.23
N VAL A 57 9.43 -9.39 -15.96
CA VAL A 57 9.36 -8.84 -14.61
C VAL A 57 7.97 -9.06 -14.01
N VAL A 58 6.91 -8.74 -14.74
CA VAL A 58 5.52 -8.94 -14.29
C VAL A 58 5.24 -10.42 -14.00
N ALA A 59 5.66 -11.32 -14.90
CA ALA A 59 5.50 -12.76 -14.70
C ALA A 59 6.25 -13.26 -13.45
N LYS A 60 7.45 -12.73 -13.18
CA LYS A 60 8.22 -13.06 -11.98
C LYS A 60 7.52 -12.60 -10.70
N ILE A 61 6.98 -11.37 -10.70
CA ILE A 61 6.21 -10.84 -9.57
C ILE A 61 5.00 -11.72 -9.28
N ALA A 62 4.22 -12.04 -10.33
CA ALA A 62 3.03 -12.88 -10.20
C ALA A 62 3.37 -14.30 -9.70
N ARG A 63 4.39 -14.95 -10.27
CA ARG A 63 4.83 -16.28 -9.85
C ARG A 63 5.31 -16.30 -8.39
N ARG A 64 6.02 -15.25 -7.97
CA ARG A 64 6.47 -15.13 -6.59
C ARG A 64 5.27 -15.07 -5.64
N TYR A 65 4.29 -14.20 -5.92
CA TYR A 65 3.09 -14.06 -5.10
C TYR A 65 2.28 -15.36 -5.04
N LEU A 66 2.03 -16.00 -6.19
CA LEU A 66 1.13 -17.16 -6.27
C LEU A 66 1.74 -18.47 -5.74
N SER A 67 3.07 -18.61 -5.69
CA SER A 67 3.68 -19.92 -5.45
C SER A 67 4.91 -19.93 -4.54
N GLN A 68 5.51 -18.78 -4.24
CA GLN A 68 6.79 -18.73 -3.52
C GLN A 68 6.72 -17.92 -2.24
N LEU A 69 5.82 -16.95 -2.16
CA LEU A 69 5.61 -16.13 -0.97
C LEU A 69 4.78 -16.93 0.04
N LYS A 70 5.35 -17.17 1.22
CA LYS A 70 4.69 -17.88 2.31
C LYS A 70 4.18 -16.88 3.36
N ALA A 71 3.19 -17.31 4.13
CA ALA A 71 2.77 -16.59 5.31
C ALA A 71 3.96 -16.39 6.27
N GLY A 72 4.09 -15.18 6.79
CA GLY A 72 5.17 -14.69 7.63
C GLY A 72 6.34 -14.09 6.86
N ASP A 73 6.47 -14.31 5.54
CA ASP A 73 7.63 -13.79 4.78
C ASP A 73 7.62 -12.25 4.72
N LEU A 74 6.44 -11.63 4.61
CA LEU A 74 6.32 -10.17 4.58
C LEU A 74 6.62 -9.54 5.94
N VAL A 75 6.17 -10.18 7.02
CA VAL A 75 6.44 -9.74 8.40
C VAL A 75 7.93 -9.84 8.71
N ARG A 76 8.59 -10.94 8.30
CA ARG A 76 10.03 -11.14 8.51
C ARG A 76 10.90 -10.17 7.73
N ALA A 77 10.42 -9.69 6.58
CA ALA A 77 11.13 -8.73 5.75
C ALA A 77 10.88 -7.26 6.17
N ALA A 78 9.94 -7.02 7.09
CA ALA A 78 9.61 -5.67 7.53
C ALA A 78 10.77 -5.06 8.35
N PRO A 79 11.06 -3.76 8.18
CA PRO A 79 11.99 -3.05 9.05
C PRO A 79 11.49 -3.04 10.51
N PRO A 80 12.40 -2.94 11.50
CA PRO A 80 12.02 -2.88 12.91
C PRO A 80 11.11 -1.69 13.20
N ASP A 81 10.10 -1.90 14.05
CA ASP A 81 9.08 -0.89 14.36
C ASP A 81 9.68 0.35 15.06
N ASP A 82 10.83 0.20 15.74
CA ASP A 82 11.55 1.27 16.44
C ASP A 82 12.05 2.41 15.53
N VAL A 83 11.97 2.24 14.20
CA VAL A 83 12.39 3.23 13.20
C VAL A 83 11.19 4.04 12.65
N LEU A 84 9.96 3.63 12.94
CA LEU A 84 8.75 4.19 12.32
C LEU A 84 7.90 5.00 13.32
N PRO A 85 7.71 6.32 13.15
CA PRO A 85 6.78 7.09 13.95
C PRO A 85 5.34 6.58 13.79
N ALA A 86 4.59 6.62 14.89
CA ALA A 86 3.18 6.22 14.92
C ALA A 86 2.34 7.09 13.97
N VAL A 87 1.93 6.53 12.84
CA VAL A 87 1.01 7.21 11.92
C VAL A 87 -0.34 7.38 12.59
N ARG A 88 -0.66 8.61 12.98
CA ARG A 88 -1.98 8.98 13.46
C ARG A 88 -2.96 8.97 12.29
N HIS A 89 -3.65 7.85 12.10
CA HIS A 89 -4.83 7.83 11.26
C HIS A 89 -5.85 8.84 11.80
N ARG A 90 -6.09 9.94 11.08
CA ARG A 90 -7.28 10.78 11.32
C ARG A 90 -8.51 10.00 10.87
N GLY A 91 -8.98 9.08 11.72
CA GLY A 91 -10.31 8.54 11.63
C GLY A 91 -11.31 9.67 11.80
N ARG A 92 -12.04 10.00 10.73
CA ARG A 92 -13.20 10.88 10.77
C ARG A 92 -14.24 10.22 11.68
N GLN A 93 -14.33 10.64 12.94
CA GLN A 93 -15.43 10.23 13.81
C GLN A 93 -16.73 10.68 13.14
N ARG A 94 -17.56 9.71 12.74
CA ARG A 94 -18.93 9.99 12.33
C ARG A 94 -19.68 10.44 13.58
N THR A 95 -20.02 11.72 13.64
CA THR A 95 -20.96 12.25 14.62
C THR A 95 -22.28 11.48 14.46
N PRO A 96 -22.83 10.86 15.51
CA PRO A 96 -24.18 10.33 15.47
C PRO A 96 -25.14 11.53 15.31
N ARG A 97 -26.02 11.48 14.32
CA ARG A 97 -27.08 12.46 14.13
C ARG A 97 -28.21 12.12 15.11
N ALA A 98 -28.64 13.14 15.85
CA ALA A 98 -29.76 13.13 16.80
C ALA A 98 -31.07 12.65 16.17
#